data_AF-M3FIN8-F1
#
_entry.id   AF-M3FIN8-F1
#
_cell.length_a   1.000
_cell.length_b   1.000
_cell.length_c   1.000
_cell.angle_alpha   90.00
_cell.angle_beta   90.00
_cell.angle_gamma   90.00
#
_symmetry.space_group_name_H-M   'P 1'
#
loop_
_entity.id
_entity.type
_entity.pdbx_description
1 polymer ?
#
loop_
_entity_poly.entity_id
_entity_poly.type
_entity_poly.pdbx_seq_one_letter_code
_entity_poly.pdbx_strand_id
1 'polypeptide(L)'
;MVAPAKVEVIAELTGCEVKIRTEAEELREGVCQTGVGDYLITTFPKDELKEVWLESASMYGGKYLVGPQWAISAKPKVLKKLKAKVGGTIRDLSQPSAS
;
A
#
# COMPACT_ATOMS: atom_id res chain seq x y z
N MET A 1 -0.97 -22.90 -0.45
CA MET A 1 -0.57 -21.61 0.13
C MET A 1 -0.36 -20.63 -1.02
N VAL A 2 -0.99 -19.45 -0.98
CA VAL A 2 -0.76 -18.39 -1.99
C VAL A 2 0.54 -17.69 -1.60
N ALA A 3 1.47 -17.52 -2.53
CA ALA A 3 2.71 -16.80 -2.27
C ALA A 3 2.37 -15.34 -1.90
N PRO A 4 3.01 -14.75 -0.88
CA PRO A 4 2.74 -13.37 -0.51
C PRO A 4 3.00 -12.44 -1.68
N ALA A 5 2.20 -11.37 -1.76
CA ALA A 5 2.43 -10.30 -2.72
C ALA A 5 3.87 -9.78 -2.58
N LYS A 6 4.57 -9.60 -3.70
CA LYS A 6 5.92 -9.04 -3.72
C LYS A 6 5.87 -7.56 -4.07
N VAL A 7 6.66 -6.77 -3.36
CA VAL A 7 6.81 -5.33 -3.63
C VAL A 7 7.16 -5.07 -5.10
N GLU A 8 8.06 -5.88 -5.66
CA GLU A 8 8.55 -5.76 -7.04
C GLU A 8 7.44 -6.00 -8.07
N VAL A 9 6.56 -6.96 -7.83
CA VAL A 9 5.44 -7.25 -8.77
C VAL A 9 4.48 -6.07 -8.82
N ILE A 10 4.15 -5.49 -7.67
CA ILE A 10 3.29 -4.30 -7.62
C ILE A 10 4.00 -3.12 -8.29
N ALA A 11 5.29 -2.92 -8.02
CA ALA A 11 6.09 -1.85 -8.60
C ALA A 11 6.17 -1.95 -10.13
N GLU A 12 6.36 -3.15 -10.66
CA GLU A 12 6.39 -3.42 -12.09
C GLU A 12 5.04 -3.07 -12.74
N LEU A 13 3.93 -3.54 -12.16
CA LEU A 13 2.58 -3.22 -12.64
C LEU A 13 2.31 -1.71 -12.65
N THR A 14 2.91 -0.95 -11.72
CA THR A 14 2.73 0.49 -11.64
C THR A 14 3.76 1.30 -12.45
N GLY A 15 4.78 0.64 -13.03
CA GLY A 15 5.83 1.26 -13.84
C GLY A 15 6.89 1.96 -12.98
N CYS A 16 7.26 1.36 -11.86
CA CYS A 16 8.24 1.86 -10.91
C CYS A 16 9.45 0.94 -10.79
N GLU A 17 10.64 1.53 -10.82
CA GLU A 17 11.84 0.91 -10.27
C GLU A 17 11.86 1.16 -8.75
N VAL A 18 11.50 0.15 -7.97
CA VAL A 18 11.30 0.29 -6.53
C VAL A 18 12.60 0.28 -5.76
N LYS A 19 12.69 1.14 -4.74
CA LYS A 19 13.76 1.08 -3.74
C LYS A 19 13.20 0.51 -2.45
N ILE A 20 13.67 -0.66 -2.04
CA ILE A 20 13.29 -1.27 -0.76
C ILE A 20 13.86 -0.43 0.38
N ARG A 21 13.01 -0.09 1.35
CA ARG A 21 13.38 0.69 2.54
C ARG A 21 13.21 -0.07 3.84
N THR A 22 12.32 -1.06 3.86
CA THR A 22 12.07 -1.91 5.02
C THR A 22 11.95 -3.35 4.56
N GLU A 23 12.70 -4.24 5.20
CA GLU A 23 12.63 -5.67 5.02
C GLU A 23 12.59 -6.31 6.42
N ALA A 24 11.40 -6.73 6.83
CA ALA A 24 11.13 -7.31 8.14
C ALA A 24 10.27 -8.57 8.01
N GLU A 25 10.14 -9.33 9.09
CA GLU A 25 9.33 -10.56 9.10
C GLU A 25 7.83 -10.26 8.94
N GLU A 26 7.38 -9.08 9.38
CA GLU A 26 5.98 -8.70 9.41
C GLU A 26 5.55 -7.93 8.15
N LEU A 27 6.48 -7.24 7.50
CA LEU A 27 6.21 -6.46 6.29
C LEU A 27 7.48 -6.20 5.48
N ARG A 28 7.26 -5.90 4.20
CA ARG A 28 8.29 -5.36 3.31
C ARG A 28 7.75 -4.11 2.64
N GLU A 29 8.54 -3.05 2.63
CA GLU A 29 8.14 -1.75 2.10
C GLU A 29 9.14 -1.22 1.08
N GLY A 30 8.60 -0.76 -0.05
CA GLY A 30 9.35 -0.08 -1.10
C GLY A 30 8.81 1.30 -1.38
N VAL A 31 9.70 2.21 -1.78
CA VAL A 31 9.34 3.54 -2.27
C VAL A 31 9.44 3.61 -3.78
N CYS A 32 8.43 4.24 -4.37
CA CYS A 32 8.34 4.52 -5.78
C CYS A 32 8.25 6.03 -6.03
N GLN A 33 9.07 6.49 -6.95
CA GLN A 33 9.04 7.87 -7.46
C GLN A 33 8.86 7.79 -8.96
N THR A 34 7.73 8.31 -9.46
CA THR A 34 7.34 8.19 -10.87
C THR A 34 6.71 9.48 -11.38
N GLY A 35 6.57 9.63 -12.69
CA GLY A 35 5.82 10.74 -13.28
C GLY A 35 4.32 10.77 -12.90
N VAL A 36 3.78 9.67 -12.38
CA VAL A 36 2.41 9.60 -11.86
C VAL A 36 2.32 10.23 -10.46
N GLY A 37 3.43 10.24 -9.72
CA GLY A 37 3.58 10.69 -8.35
C GLY A 37 4.34 9.69 -7.49
N ASP A 38 4.62 10.10 -6.25
CA ASP A 38 5.29 9.28 -5.24
C ASP A 38 4.30 8.42 -4.45
N TYR A 39 4.70 7.19 -4.13
CA TYR A 39 3.91 6.25 -3.35
C TYR A 39 4.79 5.21 -2.65
N LEU A 40 4.27 4.65 -1.56
CA LEU A 40 4.88 3.51 -0.87
C LEU A 40 4.05 2.26 -1.16
N ILE A 41 4.74 1.14 -1.40
CA ILE A 41 4.15 -0.19 -1.50
C ILE A 41 4.55 -0.96 -0.26
N THR A 42 3.58 -1.43 0.50
CA THR A 42 3.79 -2.25 1.70
C THR A 42 3.14 -3.61 1.47
N THR A 43 3.91 -4.69 1.53
CA THR A 43 3.44 -6.07 1.40
C THR A 43 3.62 -6.83 2.69
N PHE A 44 2.74 -7.80 2.94
CA PHE A 44 2.65 -8.54 4.19
C PHE A 44 2.66 -10.05 3.92
N PRO A 45 3.21 -10.87 4.82
CA PRO A 45 3.13 -12.33 4.67
C PRO A 45 1.73 -12.88 4.99
N LYS A 46 0.87 -12.13 5.69
CA LYS A 46 -0.51 -12.50 6.03
C LYS A 46 -1.43 -11.29 5.99
N ASP A 47 -2.70 -11.51 5.63
CA ASP A 47 -3.70 -10.43 5.62
C ASP A 47 -3.95 -9.83 7.01
N GLU A 48 -3.86 -10.64 8.08
CA GLU A 48 -4.00 -10.15 9.47
C GLU A 48 -2.95 -9.08 9.81
N LEU A 49 -1.70 -9.28 9.38
CA LEU A 49 -0.62 -8.30 9.61
C LEU A 49 -0.87 -6.99 8.85
N LYS A 50 -1.44 -7.07 7.65
CA LYS A 50 -1.88 -5.90 6.90
C LYS A 50 -2.97 -5.13 7.64
N GLU A 51 -3.96 -5.82 8.21
CA GLU A 51 -5.04 -5.16 8.97
C GLU A 51 -4.52 -4.51 10.26
N VAL A 52 -3.64 -5.18 11.02
CA VAL A 52 -2.96 -4.59 12.19
C VAL A 52 -2.16 -3.34 11.81
N TRP A 53 -1.45 -3.40 10.67
CA TRP A 53 -0.72 -2.25 10.15
C TRP A 53 -1.67 -1.11 9.73
N LEU A 54 -2.79 -1.39 9.07
CA LEU A 54 -3.79 -0.39 8.69
C LEU A 54 -4.46 0.25 9.93
N GLU A 55 -4.73 -0.53 10.97
CA GLU A 55 -5.23 -0.02 12.25
C GLU A 55 -4.24 0.98 12.85
N SER A 56 -2.96 0.62 12.91
CA SER A 56 -1.89 1.52 13.36
C SER A 56 -1.78 2.77 12.49
N ALA A 57 -1.88 2.61 11.17
CA ALA A 57 -1.85 3.72 10.21
C ALA A 57 -3.05 4.67 10.33
N SER A 58 -4.19 4.20 10.85
CA SER A 58 -5.40 5.02 11.02
C SER A 58 -5.22 6.17 12.00
N MET A 59 -4.28 6.06 12.95
CA MET A 59 -3.93 7.14 13.88
C MET A 59 -3.36 8.37 13.16
N TYR A 60 -2.78 8.18 11.97
CA TYR A 60 -2.28 9.26 11.11
C TYR A 60 -3.30 9.69 10.04
N GLY A 61 -4.34 8.87 9.82
CA GLY A 61 -5.34 9.07 8.79
C GLY A 61 -4.81 8.92 7.36
N GLY A 62 -5.60 9.42 6.41
CA GLY A 62 -5.27 9.38 4.99
C GLY A 62 -5.96 8.25 4.22
N LYS A 63 -5.63 8.15 2.93
CA LYS A 63 -6.22 7.17 2.01
C LYS A 63 -5.17 6.16 1.57
N TYR A 64 -5.60 4.91 1.48
CA TYR A 64 -4.76 3.78 1.13
C TYR A 64 -5.46 2.95 0.05
N LEU A 65 -4.73 2.50 -0.95
CA LEU A 65 -5.22 1.49 -1.88
C LEU A 65 -4.84 0.12 -1.32
N VAL A 66 -5.83 -0.75 -1.08
CA VAL A 66 -5.64 -1.99 -0.33
C VAL A 66 -6.08 -3.18 -1.17
N GLY A 67 -5.27 -4.24 -1.14
CA GLY A 67 -5.59 -5.55 -1.72
C GLY A 67 -5.22 -6.70 -0.77
N PRO A 68 -5.24 -7.94 -1.26
CA PRO A 68 -4.81 -9.10 -0.48
C PRO A 68 -3.32 -8.98 -0.13
N GLN A 69 -3.00 -8.98 1.16
CA GLN A 69 -1.62 -8.92 1.66
C GLN A 69 -0.78 -7.70 1.20
N TRP A 70 -1.40 -6.61 0.74
CA TRP A 70 -0.67 -5.39 0.39
C TRP A 70 -1.51 -4.12 0.57
N ALA A 71 -0.82 -3.01 0.79
CA ALA A 71 -1.36 -1.67 0.82
C ALA A 71 -0.42 -0.70 0.09
N ILE A 72 -0.99 0.33 -0.53
CA ILE A 72 -0.26 1.43 -1.15
C ILE A 72 -0.71 2.74 -0.51
N SER A 73 0.24 3.52 0.01
CA SER A 73 0.00 4.87 0.51
C SER A 73 0.48 5.91 -0.51
N ALA A 74 -0.38 6.88 -0.83
CA ALA A 74 -0.08 7.94 -1.79
C ALA A 74 -1.10 9.08 -1.70
N LYS A 75 -0.87 10.17 -2.44
CA LYS A 75 -1.89 11.20 -2.64
C LYS A 75 -3.14 10.62 -3.33
N PRO A 76 -4.37 11.08 -3.02
CA PRO A 76 -5.60 10.50 -3.58
C PRO A 76 -5.67 10.41 -5.11
N LYS A 77 -5.11 11.40 -5.82
CA LYS A 77 -5.04 11.39 -7.29
C LYS A 77 -4.13 10.27 -7.83
N VAL A 78 -3.05 9.96 -7.11
CA VAL A 78 -2.13 8.87 -7.43
C VAL A 78 -2.83 7.53 -7.21
N LEU A 79 -3.47 7.34 -6.04
CA LEU A 79 -4.20 6.10 -5.73
C LEU A 79 -5.26 5.74 -6.76
N LYS A 80 -6.03 6.72 -7.27
CA LYS A 80 -7.02 6.49 -8.32
C LYS A 80 -6.39 5.94 -9.61
N LYS A 81 -5.22 6.46 -10.01
CA LYS A 81 -4.48 5.99 -11.18
C LYS A 81 -3.87 4.60 -10.93
N LEU A 82 -3.32 4.36 -9.75
CA LEU A 82 -2.75 3.05 -9.38
C LEU A 82 -3.83 1.97 -9.29
N LYS A 83 -5.02 2.28 -8.76
CA LYS A 83 -6.17 1.36 -8.70
C LYS A 83 -6.52 0.77 -10.06
N ALA A 84 -6.44 1.56 -11.12
CA ALA A 84 -6.70 1.08 -12.49
C ALA A 84 -5.66 0.05 -12.98
N LYS A 85 -4.44 0.03 -12.39
CA LYS A 85 -3.35 -0.88 -12.75
C LYS A 85 -3.32 -2.14 -11.89
N VAL A 86 -3.52 -2.00 -10.58
CA VAL A 86 -3.33 -3.11 -9.61
C VAL A 86 -4.64 -3.62 -8.98
N GLY A 87 -5.78 -2.98 -9.29
CA GLY A 87 -7.06 -3.30 -8.66
C GLY A 87 -7.12 -2.83 -7.20
N GLY A 88 -7.85 -3.59 -6.37
CA GLY A 88 -8.04 -3.29 -4.95
C GLY A 88 -9.08 -2.21 -4.65
N THR A 89 -9.14 -1.80 -3.38
CA THR A 89 -10.13 -0.85 -2.86
C THR A 89 -9.44 0.29 -2.14
N ILE A 90 -9.87 1.54 -2.41
CA ILE A 90 -9.38 2.70 -1.66
C ILE A 90 -10.13 2.73 -0.32
N ARG A 91 -9.40 2.60 0.79
CA ARG A 91 -9.89 2.79 2.15
C ARG A 91 -9.53 4.19 2.63
N ASP A 92 -10.51 4.85 3.24
CA ASP A 92 -10.29 6.11 3.95
C ASP A 92 -10.11 5.79 5.43
N LEU A 93 -8.93 6.10 5.96
CA LEU A 93 -8.60 5.88 7.37
C LEU A 93 -8.61 7.19 8.16
N SER A 94 -9.01 8.32 7.57
CA SER A 94 -9.33 9.50 8.37
C SER A 94 -10.47 9.14 9.31
N GLN A 95 -10.24 9.25 10.62
CA GLN A 95 -11.28 9.06 11.62
C GLN A 95 -12.54 9.84 11.21
N PRO A 96 -13.76 9.28 11.30
CA PRO A 96 -14.92 10.14 11.43
C PRO A 96 -14.65 10.96 12.68
N SER A 97 -14.75 12.29 12.59
CA SER A 97 -14.75 13.16 13.76
C SER A 97 -15.66 12.51 14.79
N ALA A 98 -15.10 12.12 15.94
CA ALA A 98 -15.87 11.72 17.11
C ALA A 98 -16.97 12.78 17.26
N SER A 99 -18.21 12.37 17.02
CA SER A 99 -19.41 13.19 17.23
C SER A 99 -19.96 12.85 18.59
#